data_AF-A0A4R8MEG2-F1
#
_entry.id   AF-A0A4R8MEG2-F1
#
_cell.length_a   1.000
_cell.length_b   1.000
_cell.length_c   1.000
_cell.angle_alpha   90.00
_cell.angle_beta   90.00
_cell.angle_gamma   90.00
#
_symmetry.space_group_name_H-M   'P 1'
#
loop_
_entity.id
_entity.type
_entity.pdbx_description
1 polymer ?
#
loop_
_entity_poly.entity_id
_entity_poly.type
_entity_poly.pdbx_seq_one_letter_code
_entity_poly.pdbx_strand_id
1 'polypeptide(L)' 'MLTLFNTLILQLPMGTPNPDDNQPLDLSDPFELIVFIVLPVLAVFFYILWRKKRKDKN' A
#
# COMPACT_ATOMS: atom_id res chain seq x y z
N MET A 1 17.46 -32.37 -0.76
CA MET A 1 16.50 -31.43 -0.16
C MET A 1 17.19 -30.37 0.67
N LEU A 2 17.92 -30.73 1.74
CA LEU A 2 18.66 -29.79 2.59
C LEU A 2 19.66 -28.91 1.82
N THR A 3 20.40 -29.48 0.87
CA THR A 3 21.35 -28.74 0.03
C THR A 3 20.70 -27.71 -0.88
N LEU A 4 19.51 -28.02 -1.42
CA LEU A 4 18.74 -27.10 -2.27
C LEU A 4 18.19 -25.93 -1.45
N PHE A 5 17.70 -26.20 -0.24
CA PHE A 5 17.24 -25.17 0.68
C PHE A 5 18.37 -24.20 1.04
N ASN A 6 19.55 -24.72 1.38
CA ASN A 6 20.72 -23.88 1.70
C ASN A 6 21.16 -23.00 0.51
N THR A 7 21.07 -23.50 -0.74
CA THR A 7 21.37 -22.69 -1.93
C THR A 7 20.36 -21.59 -2.21
N LEU A 8 19.11 -21.73 -1.77
CA LEU A 8 18.09 -20.68 -1.91
C LEU A 8 18.31 -19.56 -0.88
N ILE A 9 18.65 -19.91 0.36
CA ILE A 9 18.93 -18.93 1.42
C ILE A 9 20.18 -18.09 1.12
N LEU A 10 21.20 -18.66 0.47
CA LEU A 10 22.41 -17.92 0.07
C LEU A 10 22.18 -16.85 -1.02
N GLN A 11 21.07 -16.92 -1.76
CA GLN A 11 20.72 -15.94 -2.79
C GLN A 11 20.02 -14.71 -2.21
N LEU A 12 19.51 -14.79 -0.98
CA LEU A 12 18.86 -13.68 -0.31
C LEU A 12 19.94 -12.76 0.29
N PRO A 13 20.01 -11.48 -0.13
CA PRO A 13 20.93 -10.52 0.47
C PRO A 13 20.63 -10.37 1.97
N MET A 14 21.64 -10.62 2.80
CA MET A 14 21.51 -10.48 4.26
C MET A 14 21.50 -9.00 4.66
N GLY A 15 20.57 -8.60 5.53
CA GLY A 15 20.51 -7.26 6.10
C GLY A 15 19.84 -6.21 5.23
N THR A 16 19.30 -6.58 4.07
CA THR A 16 18.37 -5.74 3.31
C THR A 16 16.93 -6.14 3.62
N PRO A 17 15.97 -5.20 3.63
CA PRO A 17 14.55 -5.54 3.75
C PRO A 17 14.15 -6.55 2.69
N ASN A 18 13.63 -7.69 3.12
CA ASN A 18 13.03 -8.67 2.24
C ASN A 18 11.59 -8.26 1.89
N PRO A 19 11.07 -8.65 0.72
CA PRO A 19 9.67 -8.39 0.36
C PRO A 19 8.68 -9.02 1.36
N ASP A 20 9.13 -10.04 2.09
CA ASP A 20 8.35 -10.73 3.11
C ASP A 20 8.40 -10.01 4.48
N ASP A 21 9.27 -9.01 4.66
CA ASP A 21 9.42 -8.24 5.91
C ASP A 21 8.33 -7.15 6.06
N ASN A 22 7.22 -7.27 5.35
CA ASN A 22 6.12 -6.31 5.41
C ASN A 22 5.29 -6.52 6.67
N GLN A 23 4.96 -5.42 7.35
CA GLN A 23 4.00 -5.43 8.43
C GLN A 23 2.58 -5.25 7.87
N PRO A 24 1.56 -5.87 8.48
CA PRO A 24 0.18 -5.58 8.14
C PRO A 24 -0.14 -4.12 8.48
N LEU A 25 -1.07 -3.52 7.73
CA LEU A 25 -1.55 -2.17 7.99
C LEU A 25 -2.20 -2.12 9.39
N ASP A 26 -1.75 -1.18 10.24
CA ASP A 26 -2.34 -0.95 11.55
C ASP A 26 -3.47 0.08 11.45
N LEU A 27 -4.71 -0.41 11.48
CA LEU A 27 -5.90 0.44 11.43
C LEU A 27 -6.16 1.21 12.75
N SER A 28 -5.41 0.90 13.81
CA SER A 28 -5.45 1.63 15.08
C SER A 28 -4.57 2.87 15.06
N ASP A 29 -3.55 2.89 14.18
CA ASP A 29 -2.72 4.08 13.96
C ASP A 29 -3.49 5.10 13.10
N PRO A 30 -3.74 6.32 13.61
CA PRO A 30 -4.52 7.31 12.89
C PRO A 30 -3.82 7.77 11.60
N PHE A 31 -2.49 7.78 11.54
CA PHE A 31 -1.76 8.22 10.36
C PHE A 31 -1.88 7.19 9.23
N GLU A 32 -1.67 5.90 9.52
CA GLU A 32 -1.83 4.81 8.56
C GLU A 32 -3.27 4.75 8.03
N LEU A 33 -4.27 4.80 8.91
CA LEU A 33 -5.68 4.83 8.53
C LEU A 33 -5.99 6.02 7.59
N ILE A 34 -5.50 7.22 7.91
CA ILE A 34 -5.77 8.41 7.11
C ILE A 34 -5.12 8.31 5.72
N VAL A 35 -3.83 7.97 5.67
CA VAL A 35 -3.05 7.99 4.42
C VAL A 35 -3.49 6.86 3.49
N PHE A 36 -3.65 5.65 4.01
CA PHE A 36 -3.90 4.47 3.18
C PHE A 36 -5.38 4.24 2.86
N ILE A 37 -6.32 4.79 3.65
CA ILE A 37 -7.76 4.58 3.44
C ILE A 37 -8.49 5.89 3.18
N VAL A 38 -8.41 6.85 4.10
CA VAL A 38 -9.24 8.08 4.02
C VAL A 38 -8.86 8.92 2.81
N LEU A 39 -7.57 9.14 2.56
CA LEU A 39 -7.08 10.01 1.48
C LEU A 39 -7.48 9.49 0.08
N PRO A 40 -7.32 8.19 -0.25
CA PRO A 40 -7.85 7.62 -1.50
C PRO A 40 -9.36 7.79 -1.67
N VAL A 41 -10.14 7.56 -0.61
CA VAL A 41 -11.61 7.72 -0.64
C VAL A 41 -11.98 9.18 -0.90
N LEU A 42 -11.33 10.13 -0.23
CA LEU A 42 -11.55 11.56 -0.45
C LEU A 42 -11.16 11.98 -1.87
N ALA A 43 -10.06 11.47 -2.41
CA ALA A 43 -9.64 11.77 -3.79
C ALA A 43 -10.71 11.36 -4.81
N VAL A 44 -11.27 10.15 -4.67
CA VAL A 44 -12.37 9.67 -5.53
C VAL A 44 -13.64 10.50 -5.32
N PHE A 45 -14.00 10.77 -4.07
CA PHE A 45 -15.18 11.58 -3.73
C PHE A 45 -15.10 12.98 -4.34
N PHE A 46 -13.97 13.67 -4.16
CA PHE A 46 -13.76 15.01 -4.73
C PHE A 46 -13.70 15.00 -6.26
N TYR A 47 -13.12 13.96 -6.86
CA TYR A 47 -13.14 13.79 -8.31
C TYR A 47 -14.57 13.71 -8.85
N ILE A 48 -15.44 12.92 -8.20
CA ILE A 48 -16.85 12.81 -8.58
C ILE A 48 -17.57 14.16 -8.43
N LEU A 49 -17.38 14.87 -7.32
CA LEU A 49 -17.97 16.19 -7.11
C LEU A 49 -17.52 17.20 -8.17
N TRP A 50 -16.22 17.22 -8.48
CA TRP A 50 -15.66 18.08 -9.53
C TRP A 50 -16.23 17.76 -10.90
N ARG A 51 -16.35 16.47 -11.25
CA ARG A 51 -16.91 16.02 -12.52
C ARG A 51 -18.38 16.43 -12.67
N LYS A 52 -19.18 16.31 -11.60
CA LYS A 52 -20.59 16.73 -11.61
C LYS A 52 -20.74 18.23 -11.88
N LYS A 53 -19.98 19.06 -11.16
CA LYS A 53 -20.01 20.53 -11.33
C LYS A 53 -19.66 21.00 -12.75
N ARG A 54 -18.86 20.24 -13.49
CA ARG A 54 -18.52 20.56 -14.89
C ARG A 54 -19.63 20.21 -15.87
N LYS A 55 -20.47 19.22 -15.54
CA LYS A 55 -21.61 18.84 -16.37
C LYS A 55 -22.76 19.84 -16.28
N ASP A 56 -22.93 20.49 -15.12
CA ASP A 56 -23.99 21.49 -14.91
C ASP A 56 -23.68 22.86 -15.55
N LYS A 57 -22.48 23.05 -16.12
CA LYS A 57 -22.04 24.30 -16.76
C LYS A 57 -22.00 24.23 -18.29
N ASN A 58 -22.28 23.07 -18.89
CA ASN A 58 -22.46 22.87 -20.33
C ASN A 58 -23.92 22.59 -20.63
#